data_AF-A0A1X0UH12-F1
#
_entry.id   AF-A0A1X0UH12-F1
#
_cell.length_a   1.000
_cell.length_b   1.000
_cell.length_c   1.000
_cell.angle_alpha   90.00
_cell.angle_beta   90.00
_cell.angle_gamma   90.00
#
_symmetry.space_group_name_H-M   'P 1'
#
loop_
_entity.id
_entity.type
_entity.pdbx_description
1 polymer ?
#
loop_
_entity_poly.entity_id
_entity_poly.type
_entity_poly.pdbx_seq_one_letter_code
_entity_poly.pdbx_strand_id
1 'polypeptide(L)'
;MNRLRRSDRWLTHSAAVRHTLVEATDPLVVDLGYGARPDTTLEMARRLRTIRPDLRVTGLEIDPARVVDSVEGVNFARGGFEMAGLRPNLVRAFNVLRQYPEEAVPEAWSRILSGLAPGGLLVDGTCDELGRRCAWVLLDAHGPISLTLAWDPFTVAMPSDIAERLPKVLIHRNIPGEPIHRLLQAADRAWSTAAPLAPFGPRVRWHAALRQLAVNGVPTVPPRRRMRDNVLTVPWDLVRPNT
;
A
#
# COMPACT_ATOMS: atom_id res chain seq x y z
N MET A 1 15.80 -5.90 6.27
CA MET A 1 14.70 -6.25 7.19
C MET A 1 13.42 -6.08 6.40
N ASN A 2 12.77 -7.18 6.00
CA ASN A 2 11.75 -7.15 4.93
C ASN A 2 10.35 -6.72 5.44
N ARG A 3 10.27 -5.49 5.97
CA ARG A 3 9.05 -4.92 6.59
C ARG A 3 7.99 -4.59 5.54
N LEU A 4 8.38 -4.04 4.38
CA LEU A 4 7.43 -3.65 3.33
C LEU A 4 7.10 -4.78 2.34
N ARG A 5 7.52 -6.02 2.64
CA ARG A 5 7.35 -7.21 1.78
C ARG A 5 5.95 -7.48 1.26
N ARG A 6 4.92 -7.01 1.98
CA ARG A 6 3.50 -7.21 1.62
C ARG A 6 3.11 -6.25 0.51
N SER A 7 3.42 -4.96 0.69
CA SER A 7 3.27 -3.94 -0.34
C SER A 7 4.13 -4.28 -1.56
N ASP A 8 5.40 -4.65 -1.37
CA ASP A 8 6.28 -4.94 -2.51
C ASP A 8 5.81 -6.14 -3.34
N ARG A 9 5.28 -7.19 -2.68
CA ARG A 9 4.66 -8.31 -3.41
C ARG A 9 3.36 -7.91 -4.07
N TRP A 10 2.59 -7.00 -3.49
CA TRP A 10 1.39 -6.49 -4.14
C TRP A 10 1.74 -5.66 -5.38
N LEU A 11 2.74 -4.77 -5.29
CA LEU A 11 3.25 -3.98 -6.41
C LEU A 11 3.62 -4.88 -7.61
N THR A 12 4.26 -6.03 -7.35
CA THR A 12 4.66 -6.92 -8.44
C THR A 12 3.52 -7.67 -9.14
N HIS A 13 2.34 -7.74 -8.50
CA HIS A 13 1.17 -8.47 -9.02
C HIS A 13 0.02 -7.55 -9.42
N SER A 14 0.03 -6.28 -9.00
CA SER A 14 -0.97 -5.29 -9.40
C SER A 14 -0.92 -5.04 -10.90
N ALA A 15 -2.04 -5.24 -11.60
CA ALA A 15 -2.13 -5.06 -13.04
C ALA A 15 -1.81 -3.61 -13.45
N ALA A 16 -2.34 -2.63 -12.71
CA ALA A 16 -2.07 -1.21 -12.94
C ALA A 16 -0.58 -0.89 -12.82
N VAL A 17 0.06 -1.29 -11.71
CA VAL A 17 1.50 -1.05 -11.48
C VAL A 17 2.35 -1.72 -12.55
N ARG A 18 2.05 -2.98 -12.89
CA ARG A 18 2.78 -3.70 -13.94
C ARG A 18 2.64 -3.00 -15.29
N HIS A 19 1.44 -2.60 -15.67
CA HIS A 19 1.19 -1.88 -16.91
C HIS A 19 1.96 -0.55 -16.95
N THR A 20 1.82 0.28 -15.91
CA THR A 20 2.55 1.55 -15.78
C THR A 20 4.07 1.40 -15.92
N LEU A 21 4.66 0.35 -15.32
CA LEU A 21 6.12 0.14 -15.39
C LEU A 21 6.59 -0.50 -16.70
N VAL A 22 5.78 -1.35 -17.33
CA VAL A 22 6.16 -2.03 -18.59
C VAL A 22 6.08 -1.09 -19.77
N GLU A 23 5.05 -0.25 -19.83
CA GLU A 23 4.81 0.70 -20.93
C GLU A 23 5.67 1.97 -20.85
N ALA A 24 6.31 2.23 -19.71
CA ALA A 24 7.17 3.40 -19.54
C ALA A 24 8.43 3.29 -20.42
N THR A 25 8.68 4.31 -21.24
CA THR A 25 9.91 4.42 -22.07
C THR A 25 11.18 4.51 -21.23
N ASP A 26 11.12 5.24 -20.10
CA ASP A 26 12.21 5.39 -19.14
C ASP A 26 11.65 5.21 -17.71
N PRO A 27 11.50 3.95 -17.25
CA PRO A 27 10.78 3.63 -16.02
C PRO A 27 11.55 4.11 -14.78
N LEU A 28 10.95 5.06 -14.06
CA LEU A 28 11.47 5.60 -12.80
C LEU A 28 10.52 5.33 -11.63
N VAL A 29 11.07 4.75 -10.56
CA VAL A 29 10.40 4.53 -9.29
C VAL A 29 11.03 5.41 -8.21
N VAL A 30 10.22 6.07 -7.41
CA VAL A 30 10.66 6.84 -6.24
C VAL A 30 10.13 6.20 -4.96
N ASP A 31 11.03 5.97 -4.00
CA ASP A 31 10.68 5.62 -2.63
C ASP A 31 10.81 6.87 -1.76
N LEU A 32 9.66 7.46 -1.41
CA LEU A 32 9.61 8.71 -0.68
C LEU A 32 9.67 8.44 0.83
N GLY A 33 10.65 9.02 1.51
CA GLY A 33 10.85 8.89 2.95
C GLY A 33 11.30 7.48 3.35
N TYR A 34 12.41 6.99 2.78
CA TYR A 34 12.90 5.63 3.08
C TYR A 34 13.36 5.46 4.54
N GLY A 35 13.60 6.57 5.26
CA GLY A 35 13.89 6.58 6.68
C GLY A 35 15.35 6.34 7.01
N ALA A 36 15.63 5.81 8.20
CA ALA A 36 17.00 5.69 8.71
C ALA A 36 17.91 4.73 7.94
N ARG A 37 17.36 3.81 7.15
CA ARG A 37 18.13 2.82 6.38
C ARG A 37 17.51 2.58 5.01
N PRO A 38 18.33 2.36 3.96
CA PRO A 38 17.85 2.18 2.58
C PRO A 38 17.29 0.78 2.29
N ASP A 39 17.32 -0.15 3.27
CA ASP A 39 16.98 -1.56 3.07
C ASP A 39 15.68 -1.77 2.28
N THR A 40 14.61 -1.06 2.66
CA THR A 40 13.30 -1.24 2.03
C THR A 40 13.21 -0.68 0.62
N THR A 41 14.04 0.31 0.29
CA THR A 41 14.18 0.82 -1.08
C THR A 41 14.89 -0.21 -1.95
N LEU A 42 15.98 -0.81 -1.44
CA LEU A 42 16.74 -1.85 -2.14
C LEU A 42 15.91 -3.12 -2.34
N GLU A 43 15.19 -3.56 -1.31
CA GLU A 43 14.28 -4.71 -1.37
C GLU A 43 13.17 -4.50 -2.44
N MET A 44 12.62 -3.28 -2.54
CA MET A 44 11.67 -2.91 -3.59
C MET A 44 12.32 -2.92 -4.98
N ALA A 45 13.49 -2.32 -5.12
CA ALA A 45 14.22 -2.26 -6.39
C ALA A 45 14.50 -3.66 -6.95
N ARG A 46 15.02 -4.58 -6.11
CA ARG A 46 15.28 -5.97 -6.52
C ARG A 46 14.01 -6.67 -7.00
N ARG A 47 12.88 -6.43 -6.35
CA ARG A 47 11.59 -7.05 -6.72
C ARG A 47 11.01 -6.48 -8.01
N LEU A 48 11.00 -5.16 -8.17
CA LEU A 48 10.45 -4.54 -9.37
C LEU A 48 11.31 -4.81 -10.60
N ARG A 49 12.64 -4.97 -10.45
CA ARG A 49 13.53 -5.35 -11.55
C ARG A 49 13.27 -6.75 -12.12
N THR A 50 12.53 -7.61 -11.41
CA THR A 50 12.03 -8.86 -12.01
C THR A 50 10.88 -8.66 -12.99
N ILE A 51 10.32 -7.45 -13.07
CA ILE A 51 9.24 -7.05 -14.00
C ILE A 51 9.82 -6.22 -15.13
N ARG A 52 10.66 -5.24 -14.79
CA ARG A 52 11.28 -4.30 -15.72
C ARG A 52 12.77 -4.14 -15.36
N PRO A 53 13.68 -4.90 -15.99
CA PRO A 53 15.08 -5.01 -15.54
C PRO A 53 15.89 -3.71 -15.52
N ASP A 54 15.59 -2.79 -16.43
CA ASP A 54 16.24 -1.49 -16.63
C ASP A 54 15.64 -0.35 -15.80
N LEU A 55 14.67 -0.63 -14.93
CA LEU A 55 14.06 0.42 -14.12
C LEU A 55 15.06 1.11 -13.18
N ARG A 56 14.91 2.43 -13.10
CA ARG A 56 15.66 3.29 -12.19
C ARG A 56 14.89 3.43 -10.89
N VAL A 57 15.60 3.40 -9.76
CA VAL A 57 15.02 3.64 -8.44
C VAL A 57 15.78 4.76 -7.76
N THR A 58 15.03 5.71 -7.20
CA THR A 58 15.57 6.74 -6.32
C THR A 58 14.89 6.71 -4.96
N GLY A 59 15.65 6.53 -3.88
CA GLY A 59 15.18 6.78 -2.53
C GLY A 59 15.33 8.26 -2.18
N LEU A 60 14.25 8.90 -1.72
CA LEU A 60 14.27 10.29 -1.26
C LEU A 60 14.11 10.36 0.26
N GLU A 61 14.90 11.22 0.89
CA GLU A 61 14.81 11.52 2.33
C GLU A 61 14.96 13.02 2.56
N ILE A 62 14.22 13.56 3.54
CA ILE A 62 14.22 15.01 3.79
C ILE A 62 15.40 15.42 4.67
N ASP A 63 15.81 14.54 5.57
CA ASP A 63 16.95 14.71 6.47
C ASP A 63 18.28 14.45 5.71
N PRO A 64 19.10 15.47 5.45
CA PRO A 64 20.35 15.30 4.72
C PRO A 64 21.33 14.33 5.40
N ALA A 65 21.27 14.18 6.72
CA ALA A 65 22.16 13.28 7.46
C ALA A 65 21.82 11.79 7.25
N ARG A 66 20.62 11.51 6.71
CA ARG A 66 20.18 10.14 6.39
C ARG A 66 20.41 9.78 4.92
N VAL A 67 20.79 10.75 4.08
CA VAL A 67 21.10 10.50 2.68
C VAL A 67 22.35 9.64 2.57
N VAL A 68 22.20 8.44 2.02
CA VAL A 68 23.29 7.49 1.80
C VAL A 68 23.82 7.58 0.36
N ASP A 69 24.99 6.99 0.11
CA ASP A 69 25.51 6.84 -1.25
C ASP A 69 24.68 5.85 -2.07
N SER A 70 24.78 5.97 -3.40
CA SER A 70 24.17 5.00 -4.32
C SER A 70 24.70 3.59 -4.06
N VAL A 71 23.79 2.61 -4.03
CA VAL A 71 24.12 1.20 -3.79
C VAL A 71 23.18 0.30 -4.59
N GLU A 72 23.73 -0.78 -5.17
CA GLU A 72 22.99 -1.73 -6.02
C GLU A 72 22.21 -1.06 -7.18
N GLY A 73 22.80 -0.01 -7.77
CA GLY A 73 22.18 0.76 -8.85
C GLY A 73 20.92 1.50 -8.42
N VAL A 74 20.71 1.73 -7.13
CA VAL A 74 19.68 2.61 -6.58
C VAL A 74 20.34 3.93 -6.19
N ASN A 75 19.75 5.03 -6.62
CA ASN A 75 20.20 6.37 -6.24
C ASN A 75 19.51 6.82 -4.95
N PHE A 76 20.19 7.64 -4.16
CA PHE A 76 19.62 8.26 -2.98
C PHE A 76 19.90 9.75 -3.03
N ALA A 77 18.89 10.54 -2.72
CA ALA A 77 18.98 11.99 -2.80
C ALA A 77 18.10 12.65 -1.74
N ARG A 78 18.40 13.92 -1.46
CA ARG A 78 17.53 14.75 -0.64
C ARG A 78 16.28 15.14 -1.42
N GLY A 79 15.11 14.96 -0.83
CA GLY A 79 13.85 15.37 -1.44
C GLY A 79 12.63 15.02 -0.60
N GLY A 80 11.53 15.74 -0.83
CA GLY A 80 10.22 15.54 -0.24
C GLY A 80 9.13 15.38 -1.31
N PHE A 81 7.96 15.99 -1.08
CA PHE A 81 6.79 15.85 -1.96
C PHE A 81 6.98 16.45 -3.37
N GLU A 82 7.95 17.35 -3.55
CA GLU A 82 8.41 17.84 -4.86
C GLU A 82 9.29 16.83 -5.62
N MET A 83 9.56 15.66 -5.03
CA MET A 83 10.29 14.55 -5.63
C MET A 83 11.69 14.92 -6.16
N ALA A 84 12.32 15.95 -5.60
CA ALA A 84 13.58 16.51 -6.10
C ALA A 84 13.53 16.88 -7.60
N GLY A 85 12.35 17.26 -8.11
CA GLY A 85 12.12 17.57 -9.53
C GLY A 85 12.04 16.35 -10.44
N LEU A 86 12.14 15.13 -9.89
CA LEU A 86 11.96 13.89 -10.64
C LEU A 86 10.52 13.72 -11.10
N ARG A 87 10.34 12.97 -12.19
CA ARG A 87 9.03 12.66 -12.79
C ARG A 87 8.80 11.14 -12.84
N PRO A 88 8.54 10.47 -11.71
CA PRO A 88 8.47 9.01 -11.63
C PRO A 88 7.15 8.45 -12.19
N ASN A 89 7.20 7.20 -12.67
CA ASN A 89 6.02 6.42 -13.04
C ASN A 89 5.35 5.78 -11.81
N LEU A 90 6.11 5.55 -10.73
CA LEU A 90 5.59 5.00 -9.48
C LEU A 90 6.25 5.67 -8.29
N VAL A 91 5.46 6.15 -7.34
CA VAL A 91 5.90 6.60 -6.02
C VAL A 91 5.38 5.63 -4.96
N ARG A 92 6.26 5.19 -4.06
CA ARG A 92 5.87 4.54 -2.80
C ARG A 92 6.17 5.50 -1.65
N ALA A 93 5.17 5.80 -0.83
CA ALA A 93 5.29 6.63 0.37
C ALA A 93 4.73 5.86 1.57
N PHE A 94 5.56 5.08 2.25
CA PHE A 94 5.13 4.27 3.40
C PHE A 94 5.55 4.91 4.73
N ASN A 95 4.58 5.08 5.64
CA ASN A 95 4.76 5.72 6.95
C ASN A 95 5.19 7.20 6.89
N VAL A 96 5.00 7.86 5.74
CA VAL A 96 5.35 9.27 5.52
C VAL A 96 4.27 10.19 6.11
N LEU A 97 3.01 10.02 5.68
CA LEU A 97 1.92 10.93 6.04
C LEU A 97 1.33 10.71 7.43
N ARG A 98 1.73 9.65 8.15
CA ARG A 98 1.12 9.27 9.44
C ARG A 98 1.23 10.35 10.54
N GLN A 99 2.23 11.21 10.46
CA GLN A 99 2.48 12.30 11.42
C GLN A 99 1.83 13.62 11.01
N TYR A 100 1.32 13.72 9.78
CA TYR A 100 0.65 14.92 9.31
C TYR A 100 -0.78 14.98 9.88
N PRO A 101 -1.37 16.18 10.00
CA PRO A 101 -2.81 16.29 10.24
C PRO A 101 -3.60 15.74 9.04
N GLU A 102 -4.84 15.32 9.27
CA GLU A 102 -5.66 14.62 8.26
C GLU A 102 -5.96 15.53 7.06
N GLU A 103 -6.26 16.79 7.33
CA GLU A 103 -6.54 17.84 6.36
C GLU A 103 -5.35 18.20 5.46
N ALA A 104 -4.11 17.81 5.83
CA ALA A 104 -2.93 18.01 5.00
C ALA A 104 -2.70 16.90 3.97
N VAL A 105 -3.39 15.76 4.09
CA VAL A 105 -3.23 14.62 3.18
C VAL A 105 -3.60 14.98 1.74
N PRO A 106 -4.75 15.65 1.45
CA PRO A 106 -5.10 16.02 0.07
C PRO A 106 -4.07 16.93 -0.60
N GLU A 107 -3.51 17.90 0.13
CA GLU A 107 -2.47 18.80 -0.41
C GLU A 107 -1.17 18.04 -0.69
N ALA A 108 -0.74 17.17 0.22
CA ALA A 108 0.44 16.33 0.02
C ALA A 108 0.28 15.41 -1.20
N TRP A 109 -0.89 14.76 -1.34
CA TRP A 109 -1.22 13.97 -2.52
C TRP A 109 -1.19 14.81 -3.79
N SER A 110 -1.85 15.98 -3.82
CA SER A 110 -1.87 16.86 -4.99
C SER A 110 -0.46 17.23 -5.45
N ARG A 111 0.42 17.58 -4.51
CA ARG A 111 1.82 17.93 -4.80
C ARG A 111 2.58 16.75 -5.43
N ILE A 112 2.46 15.53 -4.87
CA ILE A 112 3.11 14.35 -5.44
C ILE A 112 2.53 14.02 -6.81
N LEU A 113 1.19 13.95 -6.94
CA LEU A 113 0.51 13.58 -8.18
C LEU A 113 0.84 14.54 -9.33
N SER A 114 0.99 15.84 -9.04
CA SER A 114 1.34 16.86 -10.05
C SER A 114 2.72 16.67 -10.68
N GLY A 115 3.63 15.98 -10.00
CA GLY A 115 4.98 15.72 -10.50
C GLY A 115 5.17 14.33 -11.09
N LEU A 116 4.13 13.47 -11.15
CA LEU A 116 4.25 12.14 -11.74
C LEU A 116 4.44 12.21 -13.26
N ALA A 117 5.05 11.18 -13.84
CA ALA A 117 4.96 10.95 -15.27
C ALA A 117 3.49 10.69 -15.70
N PRO A 118 3.11 10.95 -16.97
CA PRO A 118 1.78 10.59 -17.46
C PRO A 118 1.42 9.13 -17.17
N GLY A 119 0.23 8.88 -16.61
CA GLY A 119 -0.21 7.55 -16.19
C GLY A 119 0.53 6.99 -14.96
N GLY A 120 1.29 7.83 -14.26
CA GLY A 120 2.01 7.45 -13.05
C GLY A 120 1.08 7.19 -11.86
N LEU A 121 1.60 6.45 -10.88
CA LEU A 121 0.85 6.00 -9.72
C LEU A 121 1.54 6.40 -8.41
N LEU A 122 0.75 6.65 -7.36
CA LEU A 122 1.21 6.81 -5.99
C LEU A 122 0.63 5.69 -5.11
N VAL A 123 1.47 5.10 -4.27
CA VAL A 123 1.08 4.23 -3.17
C VAL A 123 1.37 4.93 -1.85
N ASP A 124 0.34 5.43 -1.18
CA ASP A 124 0.41 6.01 0.15
C ASP A 124 0.00 4.96 1.19
N GLY A 125 0.94 4.55 2.04
CA GLY A 125 0.77 3.41 2.91
C GLY A 125 1.24 3.61 4.34
N THR A 126 0.75 2.76 5.23
CA THR A 126 1.17 2.68 6.63
C THR A 126 1.39 1.21 6.99
N CYS A 127 2.37 0.93 7.85
CA CYS A 127 2.56 -0.39 8.43
C CYS A 127 3.08 -0.33 9.87
N ASP A 128 2.90 -1.40 10.61
CA ASP A 128 3.55 -1.61 11.90
C ASP A 128 5.07 -1.81 11.74
N GLU A 129 5.79 -1.81 12.85
CA GLU A 129 7.25 -1.82 12.92
C GLU A 129 7.85 -3.07 12.26
N LEU A 130 7.15 -4.20 12.36
CA LEU A 130 7.53 -5.48 11.79
C LEU A 130 6.94 -5.71 10.39
N GLY A 131 6.08 -4.82 9.92
CA GLY A 131 5.35 -4.92 8.67
C GLY A 131 4.37 -6.08 8.62
N ARG A 132 3.90 -6.58 9.77
CA ARG A 132 2.87 -7.63 9.91
C ARG A 132 1.47 -7.14 9.57
N ARG A 133 1.22 -5.83 9.67
CA ARG A 133 -0.07 -5.18 9.39
C ARG A 133 0.21 -3.96 8.52
N CYS A 134 -0.38 -3.93 7.34
CA CYS A 134 -0.16 -2.88 6.35
C CYS A 134 -1.49 -2.46 5.73
N ALA A 135 -1.67 -1.17 5.50
CA ALA A 135 -2.73 -0.68 4.64
C ALA A 135 -2.21 0.43 3.73
N TRP A 136 -2.71 0.51 2.51
CA TRP A 136 -2.30 1.55 1.56
C TRP A 136 -3.41 1.91 0.58
N VAL A 137 -3.37 3.16 0.14
CA VAL A 137 -4.19 3.69 -0.95
C VAL A 137 -3.34 3.70 -2.22
N LEU A 138 -3.92 3.22 -3.33
CA LEU A 138 -3.38 3.45 -4.66
C LEU A 138 -4.06 4.68 -5.26
N LEU A 139 -3.28 5.59 -5.82
CA LEU A 139 -3.76 6.81 -6.48
C LEU A 139 -3.19 6.93 -7.90
N ASP A 140 -3.95 7.57 -8.78
CA ASP A 140 -3.49 8.09 -10.07
C ASP A 140 -3.70 9.61 -10.13
N ALA A 141 -3.53 10.20 -11.31
CA ALA A 141 -3.71 11.63 -11.56
C ALA A 141 -5.13 12.16 -11.24
N HIS A 142 -6.14 11.29 -11.16
CA HIS A 142 -7.52 11.63 -10.81
C HIS A 142 -7.83 11.44 -9.32
N GLY A 143 -6.89 10.86 -8.57
CA GLY A 143 -6.98 10.67 -7.12
C GLY A 143 -7.01 9.19 -6.71
N PRO A 144 -7.60 8.88 -5.56
CA PRO A 144 -7.55 7.53 -5.00
C PRO A 144 -8.44 6.53 -5.75
N ILE A 145 -7.86 5.38 -6.07
CA ILE A 145 -8.46 4.31 -6.89
C ILE A 145 -8.89 3.13 -6.01
N SER A 146 -8.06 2.75 -5.03
CA SER A 146 -8.33 1.59 -4.20
C SER A 146 -7.68 1.68 -2.83
N LEU A 147 -8.27 0.99 -1.86
CA LEU A 147 -7.66 0.67 -0.58
C LEU A 147 -7.26 -0.80 -0.56
N THR A 148 -6.04 -1.09 -0.12
CA THR A 148 -5.60 -2.45 0.17
C THR A 148 -5.23 -2.58 1.65
N LEU A 149 -5.77 -3.60 2.29
CA LEU A 149 -5.42 -4.08 3.63
C LEU A 149 -4.65 -5.39 3.48
N ALA A 150 -3.51 -5.55 4.15
CA ALA A 150 -2.73 -6.78 4.11
C ALA A 150 -2.08 -7.07 5.47
N TRP A 151 -2.21 -8.32 5.94
CA TRP A 151 -1.66 -8.72 7.22
C TRP A 151 -1.08 -10.13 7.23
N ASP A 152 -0.25 -10.40 8.23
CA ASP A 152 0.23 -11.72 8.55
C ASP A 152 -0.91 -12.56 9.16
N PRO A 153 -1.29 -13.70 8.54
CA PRO A 153 -2.45 -14.49 8.97
C PRO A 153 -2.41 -14.95 10.43
N PHE A 154 -1.25 -14.92 11.09
CA PHE A 154 -1.06 -15.41 12.46
C PHE A 154 -0.91 -14.29 13.51
N THR A 155 -1.11 -13.02 13.12
CA THR A 155 -0.77 -11.87 13.99
C THR A 155 -1.96 -10.99 14.33
N VAL A 156 -3.16 -11.42 13.95
CA VAL A 156 -4.43 -10.74 14.27
C VAL A 156 -5.42 -11.77 14.81
N ALA A 157 -6.26 -11.36 15.75
CA ALA A 157 -7.41 -12.11 16.22
C ALA A 157 -8.57 -12.01 15.22
N MET A 158 -8.76 -10.81 14.64
CA MET A 158 -9.78 -10.54 13.63
C MET A 158 -9.31 -9.50 12.60
N PRO A 159 -9.95 -9.45 11.40
CA PRO A 159 -9.55 -8.52 10.34
C PRO A 159 -9.46 -7.05 10.77
N SER A 160 -10.35 -6.56 11.62
CA SER A 160 -10.36 -5.16 12.07
C SER A 160 -9.18 -4.74 12.94
N ASP A 161 -8.36 -5.68 13.44
CA ASP A 161 -7.11 -5.37 14.15
C ASP A 161 -6.11 -4.57 13.29
N ILE A 162 -6.34 -4.50 11.98
CA ILE A 162 -5.54 -3.67 11.06
C ILE A 162 -5.88 -2.17 11.15
N ALA A 163 -6.97 -1.79 11.82
CA ALA A 163 -7.47 -0.41 11.86
C ALA A 163 -6.42 0.62 12.30
N GLU A 164 -5.56 0.26 13.27
CA GLU A 164 -4.45 1.10 13.74
C GLU A 164 -3.39 1.41 12.66
N ARG A 165 -3.42 0.71 11.52
CA ARG A 165 -2.53 0.92 10.38
C ARG A 165 -3.24 1.48 9.16
N LEU A 166 -4.49 1.93 9.28
CA LEU A 166 -5.16 2.66 8.21
C LEU A 166 -4.33 3.90 7.82
N PRO A 167 -4.25 4.25 6.53
CA PRO A 167 -3.62 5.50 6.08
C PRO A 167 -4.28 6.70 6.76
N LYS A 168 -3.55 7.82 6.87
CA LYS A 168 -3.97 8.98 7.65
C LYS A 168 -5.35 9.51 7.26
N VAL A 169 -5.69 9.46 5.97
CA VAL A 169 -6.99 9.84 5.38
C VAL A 169 -8.18 8.98 5.85
N LEU A 170 -7.94 7.81 6.45
CA LEU A 170 -9.00 6.89 6.92
C LEU A 170 -8.96 6.59 8.42
N ILE A 171 -7.83 6.75 9.11
CA ILE A 171 -7.66 6.21 10.46
C ILE A 171 -8.62 6.81 11.48
N HIS A 172 -8.87 8.12 11.48
CA HIS A 172 -9.84 8.75 12.37
C HIS A 172 -11.29 8.59 11.88
N ARG A 173 -11.47 8.15 10.63
CA ARG A 173 -12.78 7.84 10.02
C ARG A 173 -13.24 6.43 10.35
N ASN A 174 -12.46 5.65 11.09
CA ASN A 174 -12.91 4.34 11.56
C ASN A 174 -13.85 4.45 12.77
N ILE A 175 -15.02 5.06 12.55
CA ILE A 175 -16.08 5.27 13.54
C ILE A 175 -17.44 4.80 13.00
N PRO A 176 -18.42 4.47 13.86
CA PRO A 176 -19.77 4.09 13.41
C PRO A 176 -20.38 5.11 12.42
N GLY A 177 -20.99 4.60 11.35
CA GLY A 177 -21.56 5.39 10.25
C GLY A 177 -20.64 5.55 9.03
N GLU A 178 -19.33 5.59 9.25
CA GLU A 178 -18.34 5.76 8.18
C GLU A 178 -18.17 4.48 7.33
N PRO A 179 -17.92 4.61 6.01
CA PRO A 179 -17.79 3.46 5.12
C PRO A 179 -16.63 2.51 5.47
N ILE A 180 -15.48 3.04 5.89
CA ILE A 180 -14.33 2.21 6.29
C ILE A 180 -14.65 1.35 7.53
N HIS A 181 -15.34 1.92 8.52
CA HIS A 181 -15.79 1.17 9.70
C HIS A 181 -16.77 0.06 9.29
N ARG A 182 -17.73 0.34 8.40
CA ARG A 182 -18.65 -0.67 7.87
C ARG A 182 -17.93 -1.81 7.15
N LEU A 183 -16.89 -1.52 6.37
CA LEU A 183 -16.07 -2.53 5.71
C LEU A 183 -15.36 -3.45 6.72
N LEU A 184 -14.71 -2.88 7.73
CA LEU A 184 -14.00 -3.67 8.75
C LEU A 184 -14.97 -4.55 9.55
N GLN A 185 -16.13 -4.02 9.92
CA GLN A 185 -17.18 -4.79 10.59
C GLN A 185 -17.74 -5.92 9.70
N ALA A 186 -17.87 -5.69 8.39
CA ALA A 186 -18.25 -6.74 7.45
C ALA A 186 -17.18 -7.84 7.37
N ALA A 187 -15.90 -7.46 7.36
CA ALA A 187 -14.79 -8.40 7.37
C ALA A 187 -14.76 -9.26 8.63
N ASP A 188 -14.98 -8.67 9.81
CA ASP A 188 -15.07 -9.38 11.08
C ASP A 188 -16.23 -10.36 11.12
N ARG A 189 -17.42 -9.95 10.65
CA ARG A 189 -18.58 -10.85 10.51
C ARG A 189 -18.28 -12.02 9.60
N ALA A 190 -17.70 -11.77 8.42
CA ALA A 190 -17.34 -12.83 7.48
C ALA A 190 -16.28 -13.79 8.08
N TRP A 191 -15.31 -13.26 8.83
CA TRP A 191 -14.32 -14.04 9.55
C TRP A 191 -14.92 -14.90 10.66
N SER A 192 -15.89 -14.34 11.40
CA SER A 192 -16.65 -15.04 12.44
C SER A 192 -17.49 -16.18 11.85
N THR A 193 -18.23 -15.94 10.77
CA THR A 193 -18.98 -16.99 10.05
C THR A 193 -18.07 -18.11 9.54
N ALA A 194 -16.83 -17.79 9.16
CA ALA A 194 -15.84 -18.79 8.73
C ALA A 194 -15.14 -19.52 9.89
N ALA A 195 -15.53 -19.30 11.15
CA ALA A 195 -14.90 -19.93 12.33
C ALA A 195 -14.78 -21.47 12.25
N PRO A 196 -15.75 -22.23 11.69
CA PRO A 196 -15.60 -23.68 11.53
C PRO A 196 -14.39 -24.11 10.70
N LEU A 197 -13.81 -23.20 9.90
CA LEU A 197 -12.62 -23.47 9.09
C LEU A 197 -11.30 -23.18 9.82
N ALA A 198 -11.33 -22.76 11.09
CA ALA A 198 -10.13 -22.49 11.89
C ALA A 198 -9.13 -23.68 11.95
N PRO A 199 -9.54 -24.96 12.05
CA PRO A 199 -8.62 -26.10 12.03
C PRO A 199 -7.79 -26.23 10.75
N PHE A 200 -8.28 -25.69 9.62
CA PHE A 200 -7.55 -25.68 8.35
C PHE A 200 -6.59 -24.48 8.21
N GLY A 201 -6.51 -23.66 9.25
CA GLY A 201 -5.60 -22.53 9.35
C GLY A 201 -6.15 -21.19 8.85
N PRO A 202 -5.53 -20.07 9.24
CA PRO A 202 -6.09 -18.73 9.08
C PRO A 202 -6.21 -18.29 7.62
N ARG A 203 -5.41 -18.85 6.71
CA ARG A 203 -5.47 -18.56 5.27
C ARG A 203 -6.71 -19.17 4.61
N VAL A 204 -7.03 -20.41 4.97
CA VAL A 204 -8.24 -21.10 4.47
C VAL A 204 -9.48 -20.38 5.00
N ARG A 205 -9.48 -20.07 6.30
CA ARG A 205 -10.52 -19.26 6.92
C ARG A 205 -10.70 -17.91 6.24
N TRP A 206 -9.61 -17.20 5.94
CA TRP A 206 -9.69 -15.88 5.28
C TRP A 206 -10.22 -15.99 3.85
N HIS A 207 -9.81 -17.01 3.10
CA HIS A 207 -10.32 -17.23 1.75
C HIS A 207 -11.84 -17.46 1.75
N ALA A 208 -12.37 -18.20 2.72
CA ALA A 208 -13.82 -18.35 2.88
C ALA A 208 -14.50 -17.05 3.28
N ALA A 209 -13.92 -16.26 4.20
CA ALA A 209 -14.42 -14.94 4.57
C ALA A 209 -14.46 -13.97 3.37
N LEU A 210 -13.44 -13.97 2.51
CA LEU A 210 -13.44 -13.19 1.27
C LEU A 210 -14.58 -13.57 0.32
N ARG A 211 -14.87 -14.87 0.17
CA ARG A 211 -16.01 -15.32 -0.62
C ARG A 211 -17.33 -14.82 -0.04
N GLN A 212 -17.48 -14.85 1.28
CA GLN A 212 -18.66 -14.31 1.97
C GLN A 212 -18.79 -12.79 1.76
N LEU A 213 -17.69 -12.03 1.83
CA LEU A 213 -17.69 -10.60 1.51
C LEU A 213 -18.16 -10.34 0.07
N ALA A 214 -17.66 -11.12 -0.89
CA ALA A 214 -18.07 -11.02 -2.29
C ALA A 214 -19.56 -11.32 -2.49
N VAL A 215 -20.09 -12.38 -1.87
CA VAL A 215 -21.52 -12.72 -1.90
C VAL A 215 -22.37 -11.59 -1.29
N ASN A 216 -21.86 -10.92 -0.26
CA ASN A 216 -22.53 -9.79 0.40
C ASN A 216 -22.29 -8.44 -0.31
N GLY A 217 -21.84 -8.45 -1.57
CA GLY A 217 -21.74 -7.26 -2.41
C GLY A 217 -20.47 -6.42 -2.22
N VAL A 218 -19.50 -6.87 -1.43
CA VAL A 218 -18.19 -6.20 -1.37
C VAL A 218 -17.40 -6.59 -2.63
N PRO A 219 -16.99 -5.62 -3.48
CA PRO A 219 -16.26 -5.87 -4.73
C PRO A 219 -14.82 -6.33 -4.46
N THR A 220 -14.68 -7.57 -3.99
CA THR A 220 -13.39 -8.22 -3.75
C THR A 220 -13.12 -9.24 -4.85
N VAL A 221 -11.85 -9.42 -5.20
CA VAL A 221 -11.43 -10.49 -6.11
C VAL A 221 -10.81 -11.60 -5.28
N PRO A 222 -11.45 -12.78 -5.16
CA PRO A 222 -10.84 -13.91 -4.49
C PRO A 222 -9.53 -14.28 -5.19
N PRO A 223 -8.42 -14.44 -4.47
CA PRO A 223 -7.14 -14.73 -5.10
C PRO A 223 -7.18 -16.09 -5.78
N ARG A 224 -6.79 -16.14 -7.05
CA ARG A 224 -6.75 -17.38 -7.86
C ARG A 224 -5.64 -18.35 -7.43
N ARG A 225 -4.67 -17.87 -6.64
CA ARG A 225 -3.51 -18.64 -6.15
C ARG A 225 -3.40 -18.52 -4.64
N ARG A 226 -2.74 -19.49 -4.02
CA ARG A 226 -2.46 -19.46 -2.57
C ARG A 226 -1.55 -18.29 -2.24
N MET A 227 -2.06 -17.35 -1.44
CA MET A 227 -1.28 -16.21 -0.98
C MET A 227 -0.58 -16.52 0.34
N ARG A 228 0.60 -15.93 0.55
CA ARG A 228 1.31 -16.04 1.83
C ARG A 228 0.65 -15.20 2.93
N ASP A 229 0.02 -14.08 2.55
CA ASP A 229 -0.67 -13.14 3.43
C ASP A 229 -2.17 -13.13 3.19
N ASN A 230 -2.89 -12.61 4.17
CA ASN A 230 -4.28 -12.25 3.99
C ASN A 230 -4.32 -10.83 3.42
N VAL A 231 -5.08 -10.65 2.35
CA VAL A 231 -5.21 -9.38 1.63
C VAL A 231 -6.68 -9.11 1.33
N LEU A 232 -7.10 -7.86 1.46
CA LEU A 232 -8.37 -7.32 1.00
C LEU A 232 -8.07 -6.08 0.17
N THR A 233 -8.50 -6.04 -1.10
CA THR A 233 -8.45 -4.82 -1.92
C THR A 233 -9.87 -4.49 -2.35
N VAL A 234 -10.24 -3.22 -2.20
CA VAL A 234 -11.55 -2.68 -2.57
C VAL A 234 -11.38 -1.37 -3.34
N PRO A 235 -12.31 -1.02 -4.25
CA PRO A 235 -12.35 0.30 -4.86
C PRO A 235 -12.45 1.39 -3.79
N TRP A 236 -11.83 2.54 -4.04
CA TRP A 236 -11.80 3.65 -3.09
C TRP A 236 -13.21 4.14 -2.75
N ASP A 237 -14.13 4.20 -3.72
CA ASP A 237 -15.50 4.68 -3.50
C ASP A 237 -16.28 3.89 -2.45
N LEU A 238 -15.89 2.64 -2.17
CA LEU A 238 -16.50 1.85 -1.10
C LEU A 238 -16.12 2.36 0.31
N VAL A 239 -14.97 3.02 0.43
CA VAL A 239 -14.36 3.44 1.71
C VAL A 239 -14.12 4.94 1.81
N ARG A 240 -14.47 5.70 0.76
CA ARG A 240 -14.37 7.17 0.73
C ARG A 240 -15.09 7.74 1.97
N PRO A 241 -14.42 8.55 2.80
CA PRO A 241 -15.06 9.16 3.97
C PRO A 241 -16.34 9.91 3.58
N ASN A 242 -17.35 9.86 4.45
CA ASN A 242 -18.51 10.72 4.29
C ASN A 242 -18.06 12.20 4.47
N THR A 243 -18.67 13.10 3.70
CA THR A 243 -18.51 14.55 3.87
C THR A 243 -18.96 15.01 5.25
#